data_AF-A0AAE0AVM9-F1
#
_entry.id   AF-A0AAE0AVM9-F1
#
_cell.length_a   1.000
_cell.length_b   1.000
_cell.length_c   1.000
_cell.angle_alpha   90.00
_cell.angle_beta   90.00
_cell.angle_gamma   90.00
#
_symmetry.space_group_name_H-M   'P 1'
#
loop_
_entity.id
_entity.type
_entity.pdbx_description
1 polymer ?
#
loop_
_entity_poly.entity_id
_entity_poly.type
_entity_poly.pdbx_seq_one_letter_code
_entity_poly.pdbx_strand_id
1 'polypeptide(L)'
;MMTSNVTECINSCLRHARQFLVTVLIEYIRDMMQKWFYDRRTFADSLHTQLTPWATKYLTERNEESTFYTVRPIDWNEFEVKDGAKDRLVNLLDMTCTCREFEID
;
A
#
# COMPACT_ATOMS: atom_id res chain seq x y z
N MET A 1 12.81 -2.32 -1.04
CA MET A 1 11.84 -3.20 -0.35
C MET A 1 11.49 -4.31 -1.33
N MET A 2 11.98 -5.53 -1.12
CA MET A 2 11.67 -6.65 -2.01
C MET A 2 10.31 -7.19 -1.58
N THR A 3 9.24 -6.71 -2.21
CA THR A 3 7.93 -7.34 -2.08
C THR A 3 8.04 -8.70 -2.78
N SER A 4 8.20 -9.77 -2.02
CA SER A 4 8.03 -11.13 -2.55
C SER A 4 6.75 -11.13 -3.37
N ASN A 5 6.83 -11.48 -4.65
CA ASN A 5 5.64 -11.48 -5.49
C ASN A 5 4.62 -12.46 -4.90
N VAL A 6 3.32 -12.22 -5.14
CA VAL A 6 2.24 -13.02 -4.54
C VAL A 6 2.41 -14.51 -4.87
N THR A 7 2.90 -14.82 -6.07
CA THR A 7 3.18 -16.18 -6.54
C THR A 7 4.25 -16.88 -5.71
N GLU A 8 5.34 -16.20 -5.36
CA GLU A 8 6.43 -16.70 -4.52
C GLU A 8 5.95 -16.96 -3.09
N CYS A 9 5.19 -16.03 -2.51
CA CYS A 9 4.59 -16.20 -1.19
C CYS A 9 3.70 -17.44 -1.14
N ILE A 10 2.76 -17.55 -2.08
CA ILE A 10 1.84 -18.69 -2.13
C ILE A 10 2.61 -19.99 -2.39
N ASN A 11 3.58 -20.00 -3.31
CA ASN A 11 4.41 -21.17 -3.58
C ASN A 11 5.21 -21.62 -2.34
N SER A 12 5.69 -20.67 -1.55
CA SER A 12 6.39 -20.94 -0.30
C SER A 12 5.46 -21.58 0.74
N CYS A 13 4.25 -21.02 0.92
CA CYS A 13 3.23 -21.58 1.80
C CYS A 13 2.79 -22.99 1.37
N LEU A 14 2.73 -23.25 0.06
CA LEU A 14 2.29 -24.53 -0.51
C LEU A 14 3.42 -25.56 -0.69
N ARG A 15 4.67 -25.21 -0.34
CA ARG A 15 5.85 -26.04 -0.62
C ARG A 15 5.69 -27.50 -0.21
N HIS A 16 5.12 -27.75 0.97
CA HIS A 16 4.88 -29.09 1.49
C HIS A 16 3.59 -29.71 0.96
N ALA A 17 2.50 -28.94 0.88
CA ALA A 17 1.20 -29.40 0.39
C ALA A 17 1.27 -29.93 -1.06
N ARG A 18 2.17 -29.39 -1.89
CA ARG A 18 2.39 -29.81 -3.28
C ARG A 18 2.95 -31.23 -3.45
N GLN A 19 3.46 -31.83 -2.39
CA GLN A 19 3.99 -33.20 -2.42
C GLN A 19 2.88 -34.26 -2.22
N PHE A 20 1.67 -33.83 -1.89
CA PHE A 20 0.52 -34.70 -1.65
C PHE A 20 -0.42 -34.75 -2.86
N LEU A 21 -1.48 -35.56 -2.75
CA LEU A 21 -2.53 -35.64 -3.76
C LEU A 21 -3.20 -34.28 -3.96
N VAL A 22 -3.74 -34.07 -5.18
CA VAL A 22 -4.42 -32.82 -5.55
C VAL A 22 -5.57 -32.46 -4.60
N THR A 23 -6.27 -33.46 -4.06
CA THR A 23 -7.35 -33.26 -3.08
C THR A 23 -6.82 -32.66 -1.77
N VAL A 24 -5.69 -33.15 -1.27
CA VAL A 24 -5.02 -32.62 -0.06
C VAL A 24 -4.52 -31.21 -0.30
N LEU A 25 -3.96 -30.93 -1.49
CA LEU A 25 -3.51 -29.59 -1.85
C LEU A 25 -4.67 -28.58 -1.89
N ILE A 26 -5.81 -28.93 -2.49
CA ILE A 26 -7.00 -28.07 -2.56
C ILE A 26 -7.56 -27.79 -1.17
N GLU A 27 -7.65 -28.82 -0.32
CA GLU A 27 -8.10 -28.68 1.07
C GLU A 27 -7.20 -27.73 1.87
N TYR A 28 -5.88 -27.86 1.71
CA TYR A 28 -4.92 -26.97 2.35
C TYR A 28 -5.04 -25.52 1.87
N ILE A 29 -5.20 -25.29 0.57
CA ILE A 29 -5.42 -23.94 0.01
C ILE A 29 -6.70 -23.34 0.58
N ARG A 30 -7.78 -24.13 0.67
CA ARG A 30 -9.06 -23.68 1.23
C ARG A 30 -8.90 -23.23 2.68
N ASP A 31 -8.30 -24.06 3.52
CA ASP A 31 -8.07 -23.76 4.94
C ASP A 31 -7.21 -22.50 5.12
N MET A 32 -6.11 -22.40 4.37
CA MET A 32 -5.23 -21.23 4.37
C MET A 32 -6.00 -19.94 4.02
N MET A 33 -6.76 -19.96 2.93
CA MET A 33 -7.52 -18.80 2.48
C MET A 33 -8.62 -18.43 3.48
N GLN A 34 -9.36 -19.41 4.00
CA GLN A 34 -10.40 -19.18 5.00
C GLN A 34 -9.85 -18.50 6.25
N LYS A 35 -8.75 -19.04 6.80
CA LYS A 35 -8.07 -18.46 7.95
C LYS A 35 -7.58 -17.05 7.66
N TRP A 36 -6.93 -16.84 6.52
CA TRP A 36 -6.40 -15.53 6.16
C TRP A 36 -7.51 -14.46 6.04
N PHE A 37 -8.63 -14.77 5.36
CA PHE A 37 -9.74 -13.82 5.26
C PHE A 37 -10.45 -13.58 6.60
N TYR A 38 -10.56 -14.61 7.43
CA TYR A 38 -11.12 -14.47 8.78
C TYR A 38 -10.26 -13.55 9.65
N ASP A 39 -8.94 -13.78 9.70
CA ASP A 39 -8.01 -12.97 10.48
C ASP A 39 -7.99 -11.51 10.00
N ARG A 40 -8.05 -11.29 8.67
CA ARG A 40 -8.13 -9.93 8.10
C ARG A 40 -9.43 -9.22 8.46
N ARG A 41 -10.57 -9.93 8.44
CA ARG A 41 -11.87 -9.35 8.78
C ARG A 41 -11.93 -9.01 10.26
N THR A 42 -11.55 -9.94 11.13
CA THR A 42 -11.54 -9.71 12.59
C THR A 42 -10.61 -8.57 12.98
N PHE A 43 -9.44 -8.48 12.32
CA PHE A 43 -8.56 -7.32 12.49
C PHE A 43 -9.23 -6.03 12.03
N ALA A 44 -9.86 -5.99 10.85
CA ALA A 44 -10.55 -4.80 10.35
C ALA A 44 -11.71 -4.38 11.27
N ASP A 45 -12.51 -5.33 11.76
CA ASP A 45 -13.62 -5.08 12.69
C ASP A 45 -13.13 -4.51 14.03
N SER A 46 -11.87 -4.80 14.41
CA SER A 46 -11.26 -4.27 15.63
C SER A 46 -10.77 -2.82 15.49
N LEU A 47 -10.68 -2.28 14.26
CA LEU A 47 -10.20 -0.92 14.03
C LEU A 47 -11.31 0.10 14.27
N HIS A 48 -10.94 1.23 14.85
CA HIS A 48 -11.83 2.39 15.04
C HIS A 48 -11.73 3.42 13.91
N THR A 49 -10.84 3.20 12.94
CA THR A 49 -10.56 4.10 11.82
C THR A 49 -10.64 3.35 10.50
N GLN A 50 -10.90 4.06 9.41
CA GLN A 50 -10.91 3.50 8.05
C GLN A 50 -9.51 3.07 7.58
N LEU A 51 -8.46 3.65 8.15
CA LEU A 51 -7.08 3.36 7.82
C LEU A 51 -6.54 2.22 8.67
N THR A 52 -5.77 1.33 8.05
CA THR A 52 -4.97 0.33 8.77
C THR A 52 -3.84 1.02 9.56
N PRO A 53 -3.31 0.43 10.64
CA PRO A 53 -2.18 1.01 11.36
C PRO A 53 -0.96 1.30 10.49
N TRP A 54 -0.73 0.47 9.45
CA TRP A 54 0.32 0.71 8.47
C TRP A 54 0.05 1.98 7.64
N ALA A 55 -1.16 2.12 7.11
CA ALA A 55 -1.54 3.29 6.30
C ALA A 55 -1.55 4.57 7.16
N THR A 56 -2.06 4.50 8.39
CA THR A 56 -2.01 5.61 9.34
C THR A 56 -0.58 6.03 9.61
N LYS A 57 0.31 5.08 9.94
CA LYS A 57 1.73 5.39 10.17
C LYS A 57 2.36 6.04 8.94
N TYR A 58 2.15 5.46 7.76
CA TYR A 58 2.68 6.00 6.51
C TYR A 58 2.22 7.44 6.27
N LEU A 59 0.91 7.72 6.38
CA LEU A 59 0.39 9.07 6.18
C LEU A 59 0.87 10.06 7.24
N THR A 60 0.98 9.62 8.50
CA THR A 60 1.53 10.46 9.58
C THR A 60 2.98 10.85 9.27
N GLU A 61 3.83 9.89 8.89
CA GLU A 61 5.23 10.15 8.52
C GLU A 61 5.31 11.13 7.34
N ARG A 62 4.49 10.94 6.29
CA ARG A 62 4.45 11.85 5.13
C ARG A 62 3.95 13.25 5.49
N ASN A 63 2.99 13.35 6.40
CA ASN A 63 2.50 14.62 6.89
C ASN A 63 3.57 15.37 7.70
N GLU A 64 4.31 14.66 8.57
CA GLU A 64 5.44 15.22 9.31
C GLU A 64 6.54 15.71 8.36
N GLU A 65 6.91 14.93 7.33
CA GLU A 65 7.87 15.35 6.29
C GLU A 65 7.42 16.61 5.55
N SER A 66 6.12 16.72 5.24
CA SER A 66 5.56 17.85 4.49
C SER A 66 5.68 19.19 5.24
N THR A 67 5.87 19.17 6.56
CA THR A 67 6.02 20.40 7.36
C THR A 67 7.26 21.21 6.99
N PHE A 68 8.25 20.58 6.37
CA PHE A 68 9.47 21.23 5.88
C PHE A 68 9.33 21.76 4.45
N TYR A 69 8.20 21.51 3.78
CA TYR A 69 8.02 21.87 2.38
C TYR A 69 7.55 23.32 2.24
N THR A 70 8.04 23.99 1.21
CA THR A 70 7.53 25.31 0.81
C THR A 70 6.59 25.16 -0.37
N VAL A 71 5.34 25.57 -0.23
CA VAL A 71 4.33 25.53 -1.29
C VAL A 71 4.08 26.92 -1.83
N ARG A 72 4.17 27.09 -3.16
CA ARG A 72 3.88 28.34 -3.86
C ARG A 72 2.76 28.11 -4.87
N PRO A 73 1.64 28.84 -4.78
CA PRO A 73 0.59 28.74 -5.78
C PRO A 73 1.05 29.37 -7.11
N ILE A 74 0.77 28.68 -8.22
CA ILE A 74 0.93 29.17 -9.60
C ILE A 74 -0.45 29.54 -10.15
N ASP A 75 -1.43 28.67 -9.94
CA ASP A 75 -2.86 28.87 -10.28
C ASP A 75 -3.74 28.20 -9.21
N TRP A 76 -5.06 28.21 -9.37
CA TRP A 76 -6.03 27.59 -8.46
C TRP A 76 -5.73 26.12 -8.15
N ASN A 77 -5.25 25.37 -9.14
CA ASN A 77 -4.98 23.94 -9.01
C ASN A 77 -3.49 23.60 -9.16
N GLU A 78 -2.65 24.57 -9.53
CA GLU A 78 -1.24 24.34 -9.86
C GLU A 78 -0.32 24.96 -8.80
N PHE A 79 0.63 24.17 -8.31
CA PHE A 79 1.51 24.55 -7.21
C PHE A 79 2.96 24.12 -7.48
N GLU A 80 3.90 25.01 -7.15
CA GLU A 80 5.30 24.66 -6.99
C GLU A 80 5.56 24.24 -5.54
N VAL A 81 5.95 22.98 -5.33
CA VAL A 81 6.29 22.42 -4.02
C VAL A 81 7.79 22.18 -3.94
N LYS A 82 8.46 22.78 -2.96
CA LYS A 82 9.89 22.64 -2.74
C LYS A 82 10.16 21.84 -1.47
N ASP A 83 10.87 20.72 -1.59
CA ASP A 83 11.24 19.83 -0.48
C ASP A 83 12.69 20.06 0.03
N GLY A 84 13.37 21.09 -0.49
CA GLY A 84 14.77 21.42 -0.17
C GLY A 84 15.79 20.69 -1.06
N ALA A 85 15.40 19.63 -1.76
CA ALA A 85 16.25 18.92 -2.72
C ALA A 85 15.78 19.11 -4.17
N LYS A 86 14.46 19.09 -4.39
CA LYS A 86 13.85 19.21 -5.70
C LYS A 86 12.59 20.06 -5.64
N ASP A 87 12.36 20.79 -6.72
CA ASP A 87 11.12 21.50 -6.97
C ASP A 87 10.19 20.60 -7.78
N ARG A 88 8.93 20.53 -7.36
CA ARG A 88 7.89 19.72 -8.00
C ARG A 88 6.74 20.60 -8.44
N LEU A 89 6.22 20.36 -9.63
CA LEU A 89 4.97 20.96 -10.07
C LEU A 89 3.86 19.95 -9.80
N VAL A 90 2.84 20.40 -9.09
CA VAL A 90 1.70 19.61 -8.67
C VAL A 90 0.44 20.26 -9.20
N ASN A 91 -0.37 19.50 -9.92
CA ASN A 91 -1.72 19.91 -10.32
C ASN A 91 -2.74 19.00 -9.63
N LEU A 92 -3.55 19.59 -8.74
CA LEU A 92 -4.52 18.85 -7.93
C LEU A 92 -5.83 18.53 -8.67
N LEU A 93 -6.15 19.23 -9.75
CA LEU A 93 -7.33 18.96 -10.57
C LEU A 93 -7.08 17.73 -11.47
N ASP A 94 -5.95 17.74 -12.16
CA ASP A 94 -5.55 16.65 -13.05
C ASP A 94 -4.89 15.49 -12.29
N MET A 95 -4.67 15.66 -10.98
CA MET A 95 -3.95 14.70 -10.14
C MET A 95 -2.60 14.33 -10.75
N THR A 96 -1.77 15.33 -11.06
CA THR A 96 -0.43 15.11 -11.63
C THR A 96 0.67 15.74 -10.77
N CYS A 97 1.84 15.12 -10.80
CA CYS A 97 3.05 15.62 -10.18
C CYS A 97 4.22 15.35 -11.11
N THR A 98 5.20 16.26 -11.22
CA THR A 98 6.45 15.97 -11.94
C THR A 98 7.22 14.78 -11.38
N CYS A 99 6.89 14.39 -10.15
CA CYS A 99 7.38 13.20 -9.48
C CYS A 99 6.64 11.91 -9.79
N ARG A 100 5.51 11.98 -10.51
CA ARG A 100 4.66 10.86 -10.92
C ARG A 100 4.05 10.06 -9.76
N GLU A 101 4.03 10.59 -8.55
CA GLU A 101 3.44 9.92 -7.38
C GLU A 101 1.94 9.62 -7.56
N PHE A 102 1.21 10.46 -8.32
CA PHE A 102 -0.19 10.20 -8.66
C PHE A 102 -0.39 9.17 -9.78
N GLU A 103 0.67 8.80 -10.50
CA GLU A 103 0.64 7.82 -11.59
C GLU A 103 0.97 6.41 -11.10
N ILE A 104 1.13 6.22 -9.78
CA ILE A 104 1.41 4.91 -9.18
C ILE A 104 0.06 4.23 -8.89
N ASP A 105 -0.29 3.24 -9.72
CA ASP A 105 -1.31 2.22 -9.45
C ASP A 105 -0.81 1.14 -8.48
#